data_AF-A0A849WRZ2-F1
#
_entry.id   AF-A0A849WRZ2-F1
#
_cell.length_a   1.000
_cell.length_b   1.000
_cell.length_c   1.000
_cell.angle_alpha   90.00
_cell.angle_beta   90.00
_cell.angle_gamma   90.00
#
_symmetry.space_group_name_H-M   'P 1'
#
loop_
_entity.id
_entity.type
_entity.pdbx_description
1 polymer ?
#
loop_
_entity_poly.entity_id
_entity_poly.type
_entity_poly.pdbx_seq_one_letter_code
_entity_poly.pdbx_strand_id
1 'polypeptide(L)'
;SPLPMELLRDHSYWIAAPKLEDFLQTLINQKWKHKYDDIIQEVGHHNPELHAWGVLDSVLKMMNHPREILQQPEKFLAYFISPEPPIENLVRTEKFISFDLPLVAEQYPIISKYLVSAFEALPRYSGQGLGQSEWQHIHLKISWPQVSESLFEKEANPQISPLFLQNIIDDLQKNQKELEEKNRELMRVNDELTLAHKELNKSPSTSLLSQTQQIQIDMGSSEDEEAHRISQNLARLHDYMVRAQQLITILSGQAKMNTVIKEAMRRMDWEYVKSQYPTTISDCVEALRKIQKK
;
A
#
# COMPACT_ATOMS: atom_id res chain seq x y z
N SER A 1 -13.74 -12.86 -17.99
CA SER A 1 -14.48 -12.70 -16.72
C SER A 1 -14.41 -11.26 -16.26
N PRO A 2 -15.43 -10.73 -15.56
CA PRO A 2 -15.35 -9.42 -14.94
C PRO A 2 -14.22 -9.44 -13.89
N LEU A 3 -13.45 -8.34 -13.82
CA LEU A 3 -12.41 -8.16 -12.82
C LEU A 3 -13.07 -8.20 -11.43
N PRO A 4 -12.51 -8.95 -10.45
CA PRO A 4 -12.97 -8.92 -9.07
C PRO A 4 -12.71 -7.53 -8.45
N MET A 5 -13.65 -6.61 -8.67
CA MET A 5 -13.57 -5.21 -8.22
C MET A 5 -13.44 -5.07 -6.70
N GLU A 6 -13.84 -6.09 -5.95
CA GLU A 6 -13.68 -6.18 -4.50
C GLU A 6 -12.20 -6.14 -4.09
N LEU A 7 -11.30 -6.78 -4.86
CA LEU A 7 -9.85 -6.74 -4.62
C LEU A 7 -9.24 -5.37 -4.89
N LEU A 8 -9.89 -4.55 -5.71
CA LEU A 8 -9.43 -3.18 -6.01
C LEU A 8 -9.94 -2.16 -4.98
N ARG A 9 -10.89 -2.54 -4.13
CA ARG A 9 -11.46 -1.67 -3.08
C ARG A 9 -10.72 -1.77 -1.76
N ASP A 10 -10.14 -2.93 -1.46
CA ASP A 10 -9.34 -3.15 -0.25
C ASP A 10 -7.91 -3.57 -0.59
N HIS A 11 -6.99 -2.60 -0.53
CA HIS A 11 -5.57 -2.80 -0.80
C HIS A 11 -4.81 -3.51 0.35
N SER A 12 -5.48 -3.82 1.47
CA SER A 12 -4.89 -4.54 2.61
C SER A 12 -5.25 -6.03 2.64
N TYR A 13 -6.06 -6.49 1.69
CA TYR A 13 -6.59 -7.85 1.68
C TYR A 13 -5.55 -8.88 1.20
N TRP A 14 -5.29 -9.89 2.04
CA TRP A 14 -4.47 -11.04 1.64
C TRP A 14 -5.22 -11.95 0.66
N ILE A 15 -4.62 -12.20 -0.49
CA ILE A 15 -5.12 -13.11 -1.51
C ILE A 15 -4.27 -14.38 -1.58
N ALA A 16 -4.92 -15.53 -1.72
CA ALA A 16 -4.20 -16.79 -1.93
C ALA A 16 -3.42 -16.74 -3.25
N ALA A 17 -2.15 -17.15 -3.24
CA ALA A 17 -1.26 -17.07 -4.39
C ALA A 17 -1.86 -17.63 -5.71
N PRO A 18 -2.54 -18.79 -5.74
CA PRO A 18 -3.18 -19.27 -6.98
C PRO A 18 -4.24 -18.32 -7.55
N LYS A 19 -5.04 -17.70 -6.67
CA LYS A 19 -6.07 -16.75 -7.10
C LYS A 19 -5.46 -15.45 -7.63
N LEU A 20 -4.36 -15.00 -7.03
CA LEU A 20 -3.63 -13.83 -7.52
C LEU A 20 -3.00 -14.10 -8.88
N GLU A 21 -2.42 -15.28 -9.07
CA GLU A 21 -1.84 -15.71 -10.36
C GLU A 21 -2.92 -15.71 -11.46
N ASP A 22 -4.09 -16.29 -11.21
CA ASP A 22 -5.24 -16.30 -12.14
C ASP A 22 -5.75 -14.88 -12.46
N PHE A 23 -5.77 -14.01 -11.44
CA PHE A 23 -6.17 -12.62 -11.60
C PHE A 23 -5.19 -11.85 -12.49
N LEU A 24 -3.88 -11.95 -12.21
CA LEU A 24 -2.83 -11.32 -13.02
C LEU A 24 -2.85 -11.87 -14.45
N GLN A 25 -3.07 -13.17 -14.63
CA GLN A 25 -3.23 -13.78 -15.94
C GLN A 25 -4.41 -13.18 -16.72
N THR A 26 -5.52 -12.90 -16.03
CA THR A 26 -6.68 -12.22 -16.62
C THR A 26 -6.37 -10.77 -17.02
N LEU A 27 -5.53 -10.06 -16.26
CA LEU A 27 -5.07 -8.71 -16.59
C LEU A 27 -4.15 -8.69 -17.81
N ILE A 28 -3.19 -9.61 -17.88
CA ILE A 28 -2.25 -9.74 -19.01
C ILE A 28 -3.00 -10.04 -20.32
N ASN A 29 -4.13 -10.76 -20.25
CA ASN A 29 -4.92 -11.14 -21.42
C ASN A 29 -5.91 -10.06 -21.90
N GLN A 30 -5.89 -8.85 -21.32
CA GLN A 30 -6.78 -7.77 -21.72
C GLN A 30 -6.36 -7.10 -23.04
N LYS A 31 -7.34 -6.51 -23.73
CA LYS A 31 -7.17 -5.88 -25.05
C LYS A 31 -6.21 -4.68 -25.07
N TRP A 32 -5.95 -4.06 -23.93
CA TRP A 32 -5.07 -2.89 -23.80
C TRP A 32 -3.58 -3.28 -23.70
N LYS A 33 -3.24 -4.58 -23.74
CA LYS A 33 -1.87 -5.12 -23.69
C LYS A 33 -0.93 -4.54 -24.76
N HIS A 34 -1.43 -4.17 -25.94
CA HIS A 34 -0.61 -3.73 -27.07
C HIS A 34 0.31 -2.53 -26.81
N LYS A 35 0.18 -1.85 -25.66
CA LYS A 35 1.04 -0.74 -25.25
C LYS A 35 2.33 -1.16 -24.54
N TYR A 36 2.42 -2.40 -24.06
CA TYR A 36 3.54 -2.87 -23.25
C TYR A 36 3.98 -4.26 -23.71
N ASP A 37 5.29 -4.44 -23.94
CA ASP A 37 5.86 -5.75 -24.28
C ASP A 37 5.69 -6.72 -23.10
N ASP A 38 5.99 -6.25 -21.89
CA ASP A 38 5.92 -7.03 -20.66
C ASP A 38 5.38 -6.22 -19.48
N ILE A 39 4.05 -6.14 -19.39
CA ILE A 39 3.41 -5.29 -18.39
C ILE A 39 3.80 -5.62 -16.95
N ILE A 40 4.02 -6.89 -16.62
CA ILE A 40 4.30 -7.32 -15.24
C ILE A 40 5.67 -6.82 -14.81
N GLN A 41 6.66 -6.96 -15.70
CA GLN A 41 7.99 -6.44 -15.47
C GLN A 41 7.98 -4.91 -15.40
N GLU A 42 7.26 -4.26 -16.32
CA GLU A 42 7.16 -2.81 -16.37
C GLU A 42 6.56 -2.22 -15.07
N VAL A 43 5.48 -2.82 -14.57
CA VAL A 43 4.84 -2.41 -13.31
C VAL A 43 5.78 -2.64 -12.12
N GLY A 44 6.53 -3.75 -12.11
CA GLY A 44 7.55 -4.00 -11.09
C GLY A 44 8.66 -2.93 -11.11
N HIS A 45 9.18 -2.60 -12.29
CA HIS A 45 10.24 -1.58 -12.44
C HIS A 45 9.78 -0.15 -12.10
N HIS A 46 8.50 0.16 -12.34
CA HIS A 46 7.90 1.47 -12.06
C HIS A 46 7.29 1.57 -10.66
N ASN A 47 7.46 0.54 -9.84
CA ASN A 47 6.91 0.52 -8.49
C ASN A 47 7.28 1.75 -7.63
N PRO A 48 8.54 2.25 -7.65
CA PRO A 48 8.91 3.47 -6.90
C PRO A 48 8.11 4.72 -7.29
N GLU A 49 7.81 4.87 -8.58
CA GLU A 49 7.06 6.00 -9.16
C GLU A 49 5.55 5.85 -8.94
N LEU A 50 5.05 4.61 -8.94
CA LEU A 50 3.64 4.29 -8.71
C LEU A 50 3.24 4.36 -7.23
N HIS A 51 4.21 4.33 -6.31
CA HIS A 51 3.99 4.26 -4.87
C HIS A 51 3.09 3.09 -4.47
N ALA A 52 3.30 1.94 -5.12
CA ALA A 52 2.38 0.81 -5.01
C ALA A 52 2.56 0.00 -3.71
N TRP A 53 3.63 0.23 -2.95
CA TRP A 53 3.89 -0.44 -1.67
C TRP A 53 3.48 0.41 -0.46
N GLY A 54 2.93 1.60 -0.66
CA GLY A 54 2.36 2.42 0.40
C GLY A 54 3.41 2.95 1.38
N VAL A 55 3.33 2.56 2.65
CA VAL A 55 4.24 3.10 3.68
C VAL A 55 5.67 2.59 3.50
N LEU A 56 5.82 1.36 2.99
CA LEU A 56 7.14 0.79 2.68
C LEU A 56 7.91 1.65 1.66
N ASP A 57 7.24 2.28 0.70
CA ASP A 57 7.89 3.22 -0.23
C ASP A 57 8.59 4.37 0.50
N SER A 58 7.98 4.89 1.57
CA SER A 58 8.55 5.99 2.35
C SER A 58 9.76 5.54 3.16
N VAL A 59 9.69 4.32 3.71
CA VAL A 59 10.82 3.70 4.41
C VAL A 59 12.00 3.54 3.45
N LEU A 60 11.76 2.95 2.27
CA LEU A 60 12.80 2.73 1.26
C LEU A 60 13.43 4.04 0.78
N LYS A 61 12.66 5.12 0.62
CA LYS A 61 13.18 6.47 0.26
C LYS A 61 14.06 7.09 1.34
N MET A 62 13.86 6.71 2.61
CA MET A 62 14.69 7.22 3.72
C MET A 62 16.02 6.45 3.84
N MET A 63 16.16 5.30 3.17
CA MET A 63 17.34 4.45 3.27
C MET A 63 18.45 4.91 2.32
N ASN A 64 19.69 4.92 2.79
CA ASN A 64 20.85 5.27 1.96
C ASN A 64 21.20 4.13 1.00
N HIS A 65 21.06 2.88 1.47
CA HIS A 65 21.33 1.70 0.67
C HIS A 65 20.16 0.73 0.77
N PRO A 66 19.42 0.48 -0.32
CA PRO A 66 18.26 -0.42 -0.32
C PRO A 66 18.59 -1.84 0.10
N ARG A 67 19.86 -2.27 0.04
CA ARG A 67 20.32 -3.56 0.59
C ARG A 67 20.09 -3.70 2.10
N GLU A 68 19.97 -2.60 2.84
CA GLU A 68 19.75 -2.63 4.28
C GLU A 68 18.40 -3.26 4.65
N ILE A 69 17.37 -3.13 3.80
CA ILE A 69 16.05 -3.73 4.05
C ILE A 69 16.13 -5.27 3.96
N LEU A 70 17.10 -5.77 3.20
CA LEU A 70 17.36 -7.18 2.99
C LEU A 70 18.34 -7.75 4.01
N GLN A 71 18.68 -7.01 5.08
CA GLN A 71 19.41 -7.62 6.20
C GLN A 71 18.59 -8.72 6.88
N GLN A 72 17.26 -8.57 6.91
CA GLN A 72 16.29 -9.57 7.39
C GLN A 72 15.28 -9.81 6.26
N PRO A 73 15.65 -10.61 5.23
CA PRO A 73 14.79 -10.83 4.06
C PRO A 73 13.43 -11.41 4.44
N GLU A 74 13.34 -12.24 5.47
CA GLU A 74 12.08 -12.78 6.02
C GLU A 74 11.10 -11.66 6.40
N LYS A 75 11.59 -10.62 7.09
CA LYS A 75 10.79 -9.48 7.56
C LYS A 75 10.32 -8.60 6.42
N PHE A 76 11.20 -8.37 5.45
CA PHE A 76 10.84 -7.64 4.24
C PHE A 76 9.80 -8.41 3.41
N LEU A 77 10.00 -9.71 3.21
CA LEU A 77 9.10 -10.56 2.43
C LEU A 77 7.75 -10.79 3.10
N ALA A 78 7.68 -10.73 4.43
CA ALA A 78 6.42 -10.79 5.17
C ALA A 78 5.43 -9.67 4.78
N TYR A 79 5.91 -8.58 4.17
CA TYR A 79 5.04 -7.54 3.62
C TYR A 79 4.25 -8.02 2.38
N PHE A 80 4.77 -9.01 1.65
CA PHE A 80 4.20 -9.52 0.40
C PHE A 80 3.70 -10.96 0.49
N ILE A 81 4.14 -11.71 1.50
CA ILE A 81 3.88 -13.14 1.65
C ILE A 81 3.44 -13.39 3.09
N SER A 82 2.26 -14.01 3.23
CA SER A 82 1.71 -14.43 4.51
C SER A 82 1.40 -15.93 4.47
N PRO A 83 1.82 -16.72 5.48
CA PRO A 83 2.61 -16.31 6.65
C PRO A 83 4.05 -15.91 6.30
N GLU A 84 4.76 -15.24 7.24
CA GLU A 84 6.18 -14.88 7.10
C GLU A 84 6.99 -16.09 6.64
N PRO A 85 7.65 -16.03 5.47
CA PRO A 85 8.27 -17.21 4.89
C PRO A 85 9.59 -17.52 5.60
N PRO A 86 9.89 -18.81 5.89
CA PRO A 86 11.21 -19.17 6.38
C PRO A 86 12.25 -18.96 5.28
N ILE A 87 13.44 -18.50 5.67
CA ILE A 87 14.55 -18.24 4.77
C ILE A 87 15.70 -19.19 5.09
N GLU A 88 16.18 -19.90 4.07
CA GLU A 88 17.32 -20.83 4.19
C GLU A 88 18.49 -20.38 3.30
N ASN A 89 19.68 -20.93 3.54
CA ASN A 89 20.88 -20.75 2.71
C ASN A 89 21.24 -19.28 2.40
N LEU A 90 21.03 -18.40 3.37
CA LEU A 90 21.22 -16.97 3.22
C LEU A 90 22.70 -16.57 3.11
N VAL A 91 23.07 -16.06 1.95
CA VAL A 91 24.40 -15.51 1.64
C VAL A 91 24.27 -14.00 1.46
N ARG A 92 25.10 -13.25 2.18
CA ARG A 92 25.16 -11.79 2.10
C ARG A 92 26.55 -11.37 1.64
N THR A 93 26.60 -10.58 0.58
CA THR A 93 27.83 -9.95 0.10
C THR A 93 27.59 -8.47 -0.17
N GLU A 94 28.65 -7.73 -0.46
CA GLU A 94 28.51 -6.32 -0.85
C GLU A 94 27.78 -6.13 -2.17
N LYS A 95 27.83 -7.14 -3.07
CA LYS A 95 27.32 -7.06 -4.44
C LYS A 95 25.96 -7.72 -4.64
N PHE A 96 25.63 -8.69 -3.80
CA PHE A 96 24.38 -9.43 -3.89
C PHE A 96 23.97 -10.00 -2.53
N ILE A 97 22.68 -10.29 -2.42
CA ILE A 97 22.11 -11.18 -1.42
C ILE A 97 21.44 -12.37 -2.14
N SER A 98 21.56 -13.56 -1.58
CA SER A 98 20.86 -14.73 -2.09
C SER A 98 20.37 -15.63 -0.97
N PHE A 99 19.22 -16.26 -1.17
CA PHE A 99 18.61 -17.14 -0.19
C PHE A 99 17.55 -18.03 -0.84
N ASP A 100 17.14 -19.06 -0.10
CA ASP A 100 16.07 -19.96 -0.52
C ASP A 100 14.75 -19.56 0.14
N LEU A 101 13.72 -19.45 -0.69
CA LEU A 101 12.35 -19.16 -0.31
C LEU A 101 11.47 -20.37 -0.68
N PRO A 102 10.62 -20.91 0.22
CA PRO A 102 9.77 -22.07 -0.05
C PRO A 102 8.57 -21.73 -0.96
N LEU A 103 8.81 -20.94 -1.99
CA LEU A 103 7.87 -20.58 -3.04
C LEU A 103 8.54 -20.91 -4.37
N VAL A 104 7.97 -21.88 -5.07
CA VAL A 104 8.50 -22.39 -6.33
C VAL A 104 8.11 -21.44 -7.45
N ALA A 105 9.10 -20.79 -8.07
CA ALA A 105 8.88 -19.79 -9.11
C ALA A 105 8.08 -20.33 -10.30
N GLU A 106 8.27 -21.61 -10.66
CA GLU A 106 7.55 -22.25 -11.76
C GLU A 106 6.06 -22.48 -11.46
N GLN A 107 5.69 -22.53 -10.17
CA GLN A 107 4.30 -22.68 -9.75
C GLN A 107 3.53 -21.35 -9.85
N TYR A 108 4.22 -20.22 -9.62
CA TYR A 108 3.64 -18.87 -9.62
C TYR A 108 4.48 -17.92 -10.50
N PRO A 109 4.57 -18.17 -11.82
CA PRO A 109 5.51 -17.48 -12.70
C PRO A 109 5.24 -15.98 -12.81
N ILE A 110 3.98 -15.54 -12.80
CA ILE A 110 3.61 -14.12 -12.94
C ILE A 110 3.90 -13.37 -11.63
N ILE A 111 3.52 -13.93 -10.49
CA ILE A 111 3.83 -13.35 -9.17
C ILE A 111 5.34 -13.26 -8.97
N SER A 112 6.07 -14.34 -9.25
CA SER A 112 7.53 -14.39 -9.09
C SER A 112 8.20 -13.35 -9.98
N LYS A 113 7.74 -13.21 -11.22
CA LYS A 113 8.23 -12.18 -12.14
C LYS A 113 7.99 -10.77 -11.62
N TYR A 114 6.79 -10.48 -11.12
CA TYR A 114 6.50 -9.18 -10.51
C TYR A 114 7.47 -8.88 -9.35
N LEU A 115 7.65 -9.83 -8.44
CA LEU A 115 8.54 -9.67 -7.29
C LEU A 115 10.00 -9.47 -7.72
N VAL A 116 10.50 -10.27 -8.67
CA VAL A 116 11.84 -10.12 -9.26
C VAL A 116 12.02 -8.70 -9.80
N SER A 117 11.09 -8.24 -10.65
CA SER A 117 11.17 -6.90 -11.25
C SER A 117 11.04 -5.78 -10.20
N ALA A 118 10.18 -5.95 -9.20
CA ALA A 118 10.06 -4.97 -8.12
C ALA A 118 11.32 -4.93 -7.23
N PHE A 119 11.99 -6.07 -7.03
CA PHE A 119 13.26 -6.12 -6.30
C PHE A 119 14.42 -5.53 -7.10
N GLU A 120 14.43 -5.69 -8.43
CA GLU A 120 15.35 -4.95 -9.32
C GLU A 120 15.18 -3.44 -9.21
N ALA A 121 13.97 -2.96 -8.89
CA ALA A 121 13.68 -1.55 -8.70
C ALA A 121 14.11 -0.99 -7.34
N LEU A 122 14.48 -1.83 -6.36
CA LEU A 122 14.88 -1.37 -5.02
C LEU A 122 15.96 -0.28 -5.03
N PRO A 123 17.05 -0.38 -5.82
CA PRO A 123 18.07 0.66 -5.85
C PRO A 123 17.54 2.04 -6.32
N ARG A 124 16.44 2.09 -7.09
CA ARG A 124 15.84 3.36 -7.54
C ARG A 124 15.30 4.21 -6.38
N TYR A 125 14.92 3.63 -5.25
CA TYR A 125 14.50 4.40 -4.08
C TYR A 125 15.63 5.27 -3.50
N SER A 126 16.88 4.86 -3.71
CA SER A 126 18.10 5.63 -3.38
C SER A 126 18.68 6.42 -4.56
N GLY A 127 17.94 6.53 -5.67
CA GLY A 127 18.37 7.25 -6.88
C GLY A 127 19.37 6.50 -7.76
N GLN A 128 19.57 5.19 -7.55
CA GLN A 128 20.44 4.36 -8.38
C GLN A 128 19.68 3.72 -9.56
N GLY A 129 20.41 3.17 -10.54
CA GLY A 129 19.82 2.40 -11.64
C GLY A 129 19.22 1.06 -11.20
N LEU A 130 18.54 0.35 -12.10
CA LEU A 130 18.00 -0.98 -11.79
C LEU A 130 19.11 -1.96 -11.38
N GLY A 131 18.84 -2.76 -10.35
CA GLY A 131 19.64 -3.93 -10.02
C GLY A 131 19.37 -5.09 -10.96
N GLN A 132 19.81 -6.28 -10.55
CA GLN A 132 19.54 -7.53 -11.26
C GLN A 132 19.03 -8.56 -10.26
N SER A 133 17.90 -9.20 -10.57
CA SER A 133 17.36 -10.25 -9.72
C SER A 133 17.13 -11.52 -10.52
N GLU A 134 17.45 -12.66 -9.93
CA GLU A 134 17.27 -13.98 -10.52
C GLU A 134 16.51 -14.83 -9.53
N TRP A 135 15.41 -15.46 -9.98
CA TRP A 135 14.67 -16.43 -9.19
C TRP A 135 14.57 -17.73 -9.98
N GLN A 136 15.23 -18.77 -9.50
CA GLN A 136 15.22 -20.11 -10.10
C GLN A 136 14.75 -21.12 -9.06
N HIS A 137 13.66 -21.81 -9.34
CA HIS A 137 13.04 -22.73 -8.41
C HIS A 137 12.68 -22.05 -7.07
N ILE A 138 13.42 -22.35 -6.00
CA ILE A 138 13.28 -21.74 -4.68
C ILE A 138 14.38 -20.71 -4.38
N HIS A 139 15.39 -20.59 -5.23
CA HIS A 139 16.55 -19.75 -4.99
C HIS A 139 16.34 -18.36 -5.57
N LEU A 140 16.36 -17.35 -4.70
CA LEU A 140 16.27 -15.93 -5.08
C LEU A 140 17.62 -15.26 -4.84
N LYS A 141 18.11 -14.54 -5.84
CA LYS A 141 19.32 -13.73 -5.80
C LYS A 141 19.01 -12.32 -6.26
N ILE A 142 19.43 -11.33 -5.49
CA ILE A 142 19.25 -9.90 -5.80
C ILE A 142 20.63 -9.25 -5.76
N SER A 143 20.98 -8.58 -6.86
CA SER A 143 22.28 -7.93 -7.08
C SER A 143 22.10 -6.44 -7.36
N TRP A 144 23.05 -5.63 -6.91
CA TRP A 144 22.97 -4.17 -7.00
C TRP A 144 23.90 -3.62 -8.08
N PRO A 145 23.57 -2.45 -8.67
CA PRO A 145 24.53 -1.69 -9.44
C PRO A 145 25.72 -1.30 -8.55
N GLN A 146 26.94 -1.45 -9.04
CA GLN A 146 28.11 -0.92 -8.32
C GLN A 146 28.07 0.61 -8.38
N VAL A 147 28.08 1.27 -7.21
CA VAL A 147 28.27 2.72 -7.14
C VAL A 147 29.71 3.02 -7.56
N SER A 148 29.89 3.60 -8.73
CA SER A 148 31.12 4.33 -9.02
C SER A 148 31.19 5.51 -8.07
N GLU A 149 32.19 5.55 -7.18
CA GLU A 149 32.42 6.67 -6.26
C GLU A 149 32.45 7.98 -7.05
N SER A 150 31.39 8.77 -6.92
CA SER A 150 31.42 10.16 -7.33
C SER A 150 32.39 10.87 -6.37
N LEU A 151 33.50 11.40 -6.89
CA LEU A 151 34.51 12.18 -6.15
C LEU A 151 33.95 13.44 -5.44
N PHE A 152 32.65 13.71 -5.56
CA PHE A 152 31.97 14.84 -4.94
C PHE A 152 30.66 14.37 -4.28
N GLU A 153 30.73 13.84 -3.06
CA GLU A 153 29.53 13.73 -2.20
C GLU A 153 29.67 14.67 -1.01
N LYS A 154 28.78 15.68 -1.00
CA LYS A 154 28.59 16.60 0.13
C LYS A 154 28.08 15.81 1.34
N GLU A 155 28.81 15.94 2.43
CA GLU A 155 28.46 15.45 3.76
C GLU A 155 27.09 15.97 4.20
N ALA A 156 26.10 15.08 4.25
CA ALA A 156 25.00 15.05 5.21
C ALA A 156 24.18 13.76 5.01
N ASN A 157 24.82 12.59 5.14
CA ASN A 157 24.11 11.31 5.04
C ASN A 157 23.66 10.86 6.43
N PRO A 158 22.35 10.88 6.76
CA PRO A 158 21.87 10.31 8.01
C PRO A 158 22.05 8.80 7.95
N GLN A 159 23.04 8.26 8.68
CA GLN A 159 23.16 6.81 8.89
C GLN A 159 21.97 6.35 9.74
N ILE A 160 21.01 5.67 9.11
CA ILE A 160 19.91 5.03 9.81
C ILE A 160 20.47 3.78 10.50
N SER A 161 20.25 3.63 11.80
CA SER A 161 20.71 2.46 12.54
C SER A 161 19.88 1.21 12.16
N PRO A 162 20.48 0.02 11.99
CA PRO A 162 19.75 -1.22 11.70
C PRO A 162 18.63 -1.55 12.71
N LEU A 163 18.82 -1.19 13.99
CA LEU A 163 17.82 -1.38 15.05
C LEU A 163 16.55 -0.54 14.81
N PHE A 164 16.71 0.64 14.22
CA PHE A 164 15.58 1.51 13.86
C PHE A 164 14.80 0.96 12.67
N LEU A 165 15.47 0.35 11.68
CA LEU A 165 14.80 -0.31 10.56
C LEU A 165 13.96 -1.49 11.03
N GLN A 166 14.50 -2.31 11.95
CA GLN A 166 13.76 -3.41 12.55
C GLN A 166 12.50 -2.91 13.27
N ASN A 167 12.61 -1.86 14.09
CA ASN A 167 11.45 -1.28 14.78
C ASN A 167 10.40 -0.74 13.81
N ILE A 168 10.81 -0.11 12.70
CA ILE A 168 9.87 0.36 11.68
C ILE A 168 9.16 -0.81 11.00
N ILE A 169 9.89 -1.88 10.66
CA ILE A 169 9.28 -3.05 10.03
C ILE A 169 8.32 -3.72 11.00
N ASP A 170 8.70 -3.87 12.27
CA ASP A 170 7.84 -4.44 13.31
C ASP A 170 6.59 -3.58 13.53
N ASP A 171 6.73 -2.25 13.59
CA ASP A 171 5.59 -1.33 13.70
C ASP A 171 4.71 -1.37 12.45
N LEU A 172 5.28 -1.51 11.26
CA LEU A 172 4.54 -1.69 10.01
C LEU A 172 3.74 -2.99 10.02
N GLN A 173 4.37 -4.10 10.40
CA GLN A 173 3.72 -5.40 10.52
C GLN A 173 2.60 -5.37 11.55
N LYS A 174 2.83 -4.71 12.70
CA LYS A 174 1.81 -4.53 13.73
C LYS A 174 0.64 -3.69 13.21
N ASN A 175 0.92 -2.56 12.57
CA ASN A 175 -0.12 -1.70 11.99
C ASN A 175 -0.90 -2.43 10.88
N GLN A 176 -0.22 -3.25 10.07
CA GLN A 176 -0.86 -4.07 9.04
C GLN A 176 -1.79 -5.10 9.66
N LYS A 177 -1.35 -5.77 10.73
CA LYS A 177 -2.19 -6.71 11.47
C LYS A 177 -3.39 -6.04 12.15
N GLU A 178 -3.20 -4.86 12.75
CA GLU A 178 -4.30 -4.08 13.32
C GLU A 178 -5.30 -3.63 12.25
N LEU A 179 -4.81 -3.23 11.06
CA LEU A 179 -5.63 -2.93 9.88
C LEU A 179 -6.43 -4.15 9.44
N GLU A 180 -5.82 -5.34 9.37
CA GLU A 180 -6.52 -6.57 9.04
C GLU A 180 -7.63 -6.89 10.05
N GLU A 181 -7.36 -6.77 11.34
CA GLU A 181 -8.35 -7.01 12.40
C GLU A 181 -9.51 -6.02 12.29
N LYS A 182 -9.20 -4.74 12.04
CA LYS A 182 -10.21 -3.68 11.85
C LYS A 182 -11.02 -3.87 10.57
N ASN A 183 -10.41 -4.30 9.48
CA ASN A 183 -11.14 -4.60 8.24
C ASN A 183 -12.03 -5.84 8.37
N ARG A 184 -11.59 -6.89 9.11
CA ARG A 184 -12.46 -8.03 9.44
C ARG A 184 -13.66 -7.58 10.28
N GLU A 185 -13.44 -6.70 11.25
CA GLU A 185 -14.50 -6.12 12.06
C GLU A 185 -15.47 -5.29 11.20
N LEU A 186 -14.96 -4.43 10.31
CA LEU A 186 -15.77 -3.64 9.38
C LEU A 186 -16.58 -4.50 8.41
N MET A 187 -16.00 -5.57 7.86
CA MET A 187 -16.74 -6.51 7.00
C MET A 187 -17.89 -7.16 7.77
N ARG A 188 -17.63 -7.61 8.99
CA ARG A 188 -18.67 -8.22 9.82
C ARG A 188 -19.81 -7.22 10.12
N VAL A 189 -19.48 -5.98 10.46
CA VAL A 189 -20.48 -4.93 10.70
C VAL A 189 -21.25 -4.60 9.42
N ASN A 190 -20.58 -4.56 8.26
CA ASN A 190 -21.22 -4.30 6.98
C ASN A 190 -22.18 -5.44 6.56
N ASP A 191 -21.81 -6.69 6.84
CA ASP A 191 -22.67 -7.86 6.63
C ASP A 191 -23.91 -7.80 7.54
N GLU A 192 -23.72 -7.49 8.83
CA GLU A 192 -24.81 -7.28 9.80
C GLU A 192 -25.74 -6.14 9.35
N LEU A 193 -25.19 -5.03 8.84
CA LEU A 193 -25.95 -3.88 8.35
C LEU A 193 -26.73 -4.22 7.07
N THR A 194 -26.13 -5.01 6.18
CA THR A 194 -26.78 -5.50 4.96
C THR A 194 -27.93 -6.46 5.28
N LEU A 195 -27.76 -7.33 6.28
CA LEU A 195 -28.82 -8.20 6.78
C LEU A 195 -29.95 -7.38 7.42
N ALA A 196 -29.63 -6.43 8.30
CA ALA A 196 -30.60 -5.55 8.93
C ALA A 196 -31.40 -4.71 7.89
N HIS A 197 -30.75 -4.19 6.85
CA HIS A 197 -31.44 -3.52 5.75
C HIS A 197 -32.35 -4.45 4.95
N LYS A 198 -31.96 -5.72 4.74
CA LYS A 198 -32.83 -6.72 4.11
C LYS A 198 -34.03 -7.07 4.99
N GLU A 199 -33.89 -7.07 6.32
CA GLU A 199 -35.01 -7.33 7.24
C GLU A 199 -35.96 -6.14 7.35
N LEU A 200 -35.44 -4.91 7.35
CA LEU A 200 -36.25 -3.68 7.28
C LEU A 200 -37.08 -3.63 5.98
N ASN A 201 -36.51 -4.01 4.85
CA ASN A 201 -37.21 -4.08 3.56
C ASN A 201 -38.20 -5.27 3.44
N LYS A 202 -38.18 -6.22 4.39
CA LYS A 202 -39.12 -7.36 4.47
C LYS A 202 -40.31 -7.09 5.39
N SER A 203 -40.38 -5.95 6.07
CA SER A 203 -41.56 -5.56 6.86
C SER A 203 -42.66 -5.04 5.93
N PRO A 204 -43.84 -5.69 5.87
CA PRO A 204 -44.92 -5.27 4.99
C PRO A 204 -45.78 -4.23 5.71
N SER A 205 -45.55 -2.96 5.44
CA SER A 205 -46.55 -1.91 5.69
C SER A 205 -47.12 -1.43 4.36
N THR A 206 -48.25 -2.05 4.03
CA THR A 206 -49.43 -1.41 3.43
C THR A 206 -49.28 -0.85 2.02
N SER A 207 -49.66 -1.70 1.07
CA SER A 207 -50.44 -1.37 -0.13
C SER A 207 -50.96 0.06 -0.23
N LEU A 208 -50.49 0.80 -1.25
CA LEU A 208 -51.31 1.59 -2.17
C LEU A 208 -50.43 2.07 -3.34
N LEU A 209 -50.96 1.87 -4.55
CA LEU A 209 -50.50 2.41 -5.85
C LEU A 209 -49.44 1.61 -6.62
N SER A 210 -49.85 0.42 -7.04
CA SER A 210 -49.54 -0.04 -8.40
C SER A 210 -50.29 0.79 -9.44
N GLN A 211 -49.59 1.13 -10.53
CA GLN A 211 -49.98 1.89 -11.72
C GLN A 211 -49.63 3.39 -11.64
N THR A 212 -48.56 3.80 -12.33
CA THR A 212 -48.65 4.53 -13.61
C THR A 212 -47.24 4.88 -14.13
N GLN A 213 -47.01 4.54 -15.41
CA GLN A 213 -46.03 5.10 -16.37
C GLN A 213 -44.52 4.77 -16.25
N GLN A 214 -44.10 3.90 -17.17
CA GLN A 214 -42.86 4.10 -17.94
C GLN A 214 -42.78 5.56 -18.42
N ILE A 215 -41.66 6.23 -18.17
CA ILE A 215 -41.05 7.27 -19.04
C ILE A 215 -39.61 7.53 -18.54
N GLN A 216 -38.68 7.34 -19.48
CA GLN A 216 -37.38 8.01 -19.65
C GLN A 216 -36.19 7.71 -18.72
N ILE A 217 -35.16 7.20 -19.39
CA ILE A 217 -33.73 7.41 -19.13
C ILE A 217 -33.50 8.90 -18.94
N ASP A 218 -33.02 9.30 -17.77
CA ASP A 218 -32.26 10.53 -17.61
C ASP A 218 -31.06 10.25 -16.71
N MET A 219 -29.91 10.79 -17.11
CA MET A 219 -28.66 10.71 -16.38
C MET A 219 -28.81 11.42 -15.02
N GLY A 220 -28.93 10.67 -13.94
CA GLY A 220 -28.35 11.10 -12.67
C GLY A 220 -26.88 10.74 -12.65
N SER A 221 -25.91 11.58 -12.30
CA SER A 221 -25.84 13.02 -12.05
C SER A 221 -24.34 13.22 -11.82
N SER A 222 -23.66 14.11 -12.55
CA SER A 222 -22.20 14.30 -12.37
C SER A 222 -21.82 14.67 -10.92
N GLU A 223 -22.79 15.19 -10.16
CA GLU A 223 -22.67 15.52 -8.75
C GLU A 223 -22.40 14.30 -7.85
N ASP A 224 -22.91 13.10 -8.18
CA ASP A 224 -22.65 11.89 -7.39
C ASP A 224 -21.23 11.36 -7.62
N GLU A 225 -20.73 11.44 -8.85
CA GLU A 225 -19.36 11.05 -9.19
C GLU A 225 -18.34 12.03 -8.57
N GLU A 226 -18.65 13.33 -8.56
CA GLU A 226 -17.82 14.34 -7.90
C GLU A 226 -17.86 14.21 -6.38
N ALA A 227 -19.03 13.98 -5.77
CA ALA A 227 -19.15 13.73 -4.34
C ALA A 227 -18.39 12.46 -3.92
N HIS A 228 -18.43 11.40 -4.75
CA HIS A 228 -17.66 10.19 -4.51
C HIS A 228 -16.15 10.43 -4.61
N ARG A 229 -15.70 11.20 -5.62
CA ARG A 229 -14.29 11.60 -5.79
C ARG A 229 -13.80 12.47 -4.63
N ILE A 230 -14.63 13.40 -4.13
CA ILE A 230 -14.30 14.24 -2.97
C ILE A 230 -14.22 13.39 -1.70
N SER A 231 -15.14 12.45 -1.51
CA SER A 231 -15.09 11.52 -0.37
C SER A 231 -13.82 10.67 -0.37
N GLN A 232 -13.41 10.16 -1.54
CA GLN A 232 -12.14 9.45 -1.70
C GLN A 232 -10.93 10.35 -1.41
N ASN A 233 -10.93 11.59 -1.89
CA ASN A 233 -9.86 12.55 -1.60
C ASN A 233 -9.77 12.92 -0.11
N LEU A 234 -10.91 13.00 0.59
CA LEU A 234 -10.94 13.22 2.05
C LEU A 234 -10.38 12.01 2.82
N ALA A 235 -10.70 10.79 2.39
CA ALA A 235 -10.09 9.58 2.97
C ALA A 235 -8.56 9.56 2.78
N ARG A 236 -8.09 9.92 1.58
CA ARG A 236 -6.64 10.04 1.30
C ARG A 236 -5.97 11.12 2.14
N LEU A 237 -6.62 12.28 2.32
CA LEU A 237 -6.12 13.33 3.21
C LEU A 237 -6.01 12.83 4.65
N HIS A 238 -7.02 12.12 5.14
CA HIS A 238 -7.03 11.55 6.49
C HIS A 238 -5.82 10.63 6.70
N ASP A 239 -5.57 9.73 5.75
CA ASP A 239 -4.41 8.85 5.79
C ASP A 239 -3.09 9.62 5.77
N TYR A 240 -2.96 10.66 4.92
CA TYR A 240 -1.76 11.49 4.90
C TYR A 240 -1.52 12.20 6.24
N MET A 241 -2.57 12.66 6.91
CA MET A 241 -2.46 13.31 8.22
C MET A 241 -2.08 12.31 9.32
N VAL A 242 -2.69 11.12 9.34
CA VAL A 242 -2.32 10.05 10.29
C VAL A 242 -0.85 9.67 10.12
N ARG A 243 -0.38 9.56 8.87
CA ARG A 243 1.05 9.28 8.57
C ARG A 243 1.97 10.42 9.01
N ALA A 244 1.60 11.67 8.76
CA ALA A 244 2.35 12.83 9.24
C ALA A 244 2.42 12.86 10.78
N GLN A 245 1.32 12.52 11.45
CA GLN A 245 1.26 12.45 12.90
C GLN A 245 2.09 11.30 13.48
N GLN A 246 2.09 10.14 12.85
CA GLN A 246 2.98 9.02 13.21
C GLN A 246 4.44 9.43 13.07
N LEU A 247 4.82 10.05 11.94
CA LEU A 247 6.18 10.54 11.71
C LEU A 247 6.60 11.56 12.77
N ILE A 248 5.73 12.54 13.07
CA ILE A 248 6.00 13.55 14.11
C ILE A 248 6.11 12.91 15.49
N THR A 249 5.28 11.91 15.80
CA THR A 249 5.33 11.19 17.08
C THR A 249 6.64 10.41 17.23
N ILE A 250 7.10 9.76 16.16
CA ILE A 250 8.39 9.06 16.11
C ILE A 250 9.56 10.05 16.28
N LEU A 251 9.53 11.17 15.55
CA LEU A 251 10.54 12.22 15.64
C LEU A 251 10.56 12.91 17.02
N SER A 252 9.40 12.99 17.70
CA SER A 252 9.26 13.62 19.03
C SER A 252 9.66 12.69 20.18
N GLY A 253 9.53 11.37 20.00
CA GLY A 253 9.87 10.36 21.01
C GLY A 253 11.38 10.13 21.20
N GLN A 254 12.23 10.65 20.32
CA GLN A 254 13.68 10.53 20.42
C GLN A 254 14.28 11.73 21.18
N ALA A 255 15.06 11.45 22.23
CA ALA A 255 15.67 12.43 23.14
C ALA A 255 16.71 13.39 22.50
N LYS A 256 16.92 13.34 21.18
CA LYS A 256 17.66 14.37 20.45
C LYS A 256 16.67 15.26 19.69
N MET A 257 15.97 16.10 20.44
CA MET A 257 15.14 17.16 19.92
C MET A 257 15.98 18.10 19.07
N ASN A 258 15.90 17.97 17.74
CA ASN A 258 16.43 18.99 16.88
C ASN A 258 15.51 20.22 17.03
N THR A 259 16.02 21.32 17.57
CA THR A 259 15.30 22.58 17.85
C THR A 259 14.49 23.08 16.64
N VAL A 260 14.92 22.69 15.45
CA VAL A 260 14.26 22.89 14.16
C VAL A 260 12.86 22.26 14.09
N ILE A 261 12.69 21.02 14.56
CA ILE A 261 11.41 20.29 14.49
C ILE A 261 10.39 20.89 15.47
N LYS A 262 10.84 21.22 16.69
CA LYS A 262 10.01 21.90 17.69
C LYS A 262 9.52 23.26 17.23
N GLU A 263 10.40 24.05 16.62
CA GLU A 263 10.03 25.38 16.11
C GLU A 263 9.11 25.27 14.89
N ALA A 264 9.30 24.27 14.02
CA ALA A 264 8.38 23.98 12.92
C ALA A 264 6.98 23.57 13.42
N MET A 265 6.90 22.71 14.44
CA MET A 265 5.64 22.29 15.06
C MET A 265 4.92 23.46 15.77
N ARG A 266 5.68 24.33 16.43
CA ARG A 266 5.14 25.54 17.07
C ARG A 266 4.61 26.54 16.05
N ARG A 267 5.32 26.76 14.94
CA ARG A 267 4.88 27.68 13.86
C ARG A 267 3.64 27.20 13.12
N MET A 268 3.43 25.89 13.08
CA MET A 268 2.28 25.26 12.43
C MET A 268 1.09 25.07 13.39
N ASP A 269 1.22 25.44 14.67
CA ASP A 269 0.24 25.16 15.71
C ASP A 269 -0.19 23.69 15.71
N TRP A 270 0.78 22.78 15.71
CA TRP A 270 0.55 21.35 15.50
C TRP A 270 -0.50 20.73 16.45
N GLU A 271 -0.57 21.15 17.71
CA GLU A 271 -1.58 20.67 18.66
C GLU A 271 -3.00 21.10 18.27
N TYR A 272 -3.15 22.28 17.67
CA TYR A 272 -4.42 22.71 17.10
C TYR A 272 -4.77 21.88 15.87
N VAL A 273 -3.83 21.68 14.94
CA VAL A 273 -4.05 20.85 13.74
C VAL A 273 -4.44 19.42 14.13
N LYS A 274 -3.69 18.80 15.05
CA LYS A 274 -3.96 17.44 15.54
C LYS A 274 -5.33 17.29 16.20
N SER A 275 -5.79 18.30 16.93
CA SER A 275 -7.09 18.25 17.63
C SER A 275 -8.28 18.60 16.74
N GLN A 276 -8.11 19.54 15.81
CA GLN A 276 -9.21 20.00 14.94
C GLN A 276 -9.40 19.16 13.69
N TYR A 277 -8.31 18.59 13.17
CA TYR A 277 -8.34 17.87 11.90
C TYR A 277 -9.36 16.71 11.88
N PRO A 278 -9.41 15.81 12.88
CA PRO A 278 -10.39 14.71 12.86
C PRO A 278 -11.84 15.22 12.82
N THR A 279 -12.13 16.28 13.58
CA THR A 279 -13.45 16.92 13.64
C THR A 279 -13.80 17.55 12.29
N THR A 280 -12.90 18.33 11.71
CA THR A 280 -13.12 18.99 10.41
C THR A 280 -13.34 17.98 9.28
N ILE A 281 -12.57 16.88 9.24
CA ILE A 281 -12.78 15.82 8.24
C ILE A 281 -14.12 15.12 8.44
N SER A 282 -14.47 14.80 9.70
CA SER A 282 -15.76 14.19 10.02
C SER A 282 -16.92 15.07 9.56
N ASP A 283 -16.86 16.38 9.84
CA ASP A 283 -17.86 17.36 9.43
C ASP A 283 -17.97 17.47 7.90
N CYS A 284 -16.84 17.45 7.19
CA CYS A 284 -16.82 17.45 5.73
C CYS A 284 -17.47 16.18 5.15
N VAL A 285 -17.15 15.00 5.70
CA VAL A 285 -17.74 13.71 5.27
C VAL A 285 -19.24 13.68 5.57
N GLU A 286 -19.68 14.20 6.72
CA GLU A 286 -21.09 14.27 7.08
C GLU A 286 -21.87 15.26 6.19
N ALA A 287 -21.28 16.42 5.87
CA ALA A 287 -21.85 17.37 4.93
C ALA A 287 -22.02 16.77 3.52
N LEU A 288 -21.00 16.03 3.03
CA LEU A 288 -21.07 15.31 1.76
C LEU A 288 -22.14 14.22 1.75
N ARG A 289 -22.27 13.45 2.84
CA ARG A 289 -23.33 12.45 2.99
C ARG A 289 -24.74 13.07 3.01
N LYS A 290 -24.89 14.28 3.53
CA LYS A 290 -26.16 15.04 3.52
C LYS A 290 -26.51 15.54 2.12
N ILE A 291 -25.51 15.87 1.30
CA ILE A 291 -25.69 16.28 -0.09
C ILE A 291 -26.08 15.07 -0.96
N GLN A 292 -25.45 13.91 -0.76
CA GLN A 292 -25.78 12.66 -1.46
C GLN A 292 -27.16 12.05 -1.09
N LYS A 293 -27.80 12.55 -0.03
CA LYS A 293 -29.13 12.09 0.43
C LYS A 293 -30.28 13.01 0.02
N LYS A 294 -29.98 14.16 -0.59
CA LYS A 294 -30.99 15.08 -1.16
C LYS A 294 -31.20 14.77 -2.63
#